data_AF-A0A2S7FA49-F1
#
_entry.id   AF-A0A2S7FA49-F1
#
_cell.length_a   1.000
_cell.length_b   1.000
_cell.length_c   1.000
_cell.angle_alpha   90.00
_cell.angle_beta   90.00
_cell.angle_gamma   90.00
#
_symmetry.space_group_name_H-M   'P 1'
#
loop_
_entity.id
_entity.type
_entity.pdbx_description
1 polymer ?
#
loop_
_entity_poly.entity_id
_entity_poly.type
_entity_poly.pdbx_seq_one_letter_code
_entity_poly.pdbx_strand_id
1 'polypeptide(L)'
;MTFYQAMQLSANVMKPMIKNAENKKEKNKYILAFILKNILCMLFCIVFVSTYTKIFGEENSVIGVSTVILILTFRFSNLNFNVKQSTLTLFGVFLIYLMGPLVVLMTNPFIGFIVNFICIITLVVSTCNDTKFSNHSTIVLCYILILGTSATTTESFIRRIYALICGGILVSGIFYYKQRKNKYEKTFIDVLKEVSFADERTRWQIKLALGISGGMFLGTLLNIPRVIWIGFACLSYIQQKPETLQFRLKNRPLYILFGSVTFCITFLLIPEEYRMFLSLFGGIAIGFAATYQYQIMINCFGALSSAVPILGILGAVFWRIACNVFGAIFCFVYDKIYEKIYLKTSAEKTVNNAA
;
A
#
# COMPACT_ATOMS: atom_id res chain seq x y z
N MET A 1 -14.40 -11.05 25.84
CA MET A 1 -13.17 -11.04 25.00
C MET A 1 -11.92 -11.16 25.87
N THR A 2 -10.94 -12.00 25.50
CA THR A 2 -9.65 -12.11 26.23
C THR A 2 -8.74 -10.90 25.95
N PHE A 3 -7.71 -10.69 26.77
CA PHE A 3 -6.75 -9.58 26.56
C PHE A 3 -6.03 -9.73 25.21
N TYR A 4 -5.58 -10.94 24.86
CA TYR A 4 -4.94 -11.21 23.58
C TYR A 4 -5.86 -10.93 22.38
N GLN A 5 -7.15 -11.31 22.47
CA GLN A 5 -8.14 -10.99 21.44
C GLN A 5 -8.33 -9.48 21.28
N ALA A 6 -8.39 -8.73 22.39
CA ALA A 6 -8.46 -7.27 22.34
C ALA A 6 -7.24 -6.67 21.61
N MET A 7 -6.03 -7.17 21.88
CA MET A 7 -4.84 -6.72 21.14
C MET A 7 -4.91 -6.98 19.62
N GLN A 8 -5.76 -7.88 19.12
CA GLN A 8 -5.90 -8.09 17.68
C GLN A 8 -6.77 -7.05 16.99
N LEU A 9 -7.64 -6.35 17.73
CA LEU A 9 -8.58 -5.39 17.15
C LEU A 9 -7.90 -4.11 16.65
N SER A 10 -8.43 -3.55 15.56
CA SER A 10 -7.99 -2.29 14.97
C SER A 10 -8.49 -1.07 15.75
N ALA A 11 -7.85 0.09 15.55
CA ALA A 11 -8.15 1.33 16.25
C ALA A 11 -9.62 1.80 16.10
N ASN A 12 -10.23 1.57 14.92
CA ASN A 12 -11.62 1.89 14.64
C ASN A 12 -12.63 1.06 15.46
N VAL A 13 -12.26 -0.15 15.89
CA VAL A 13 -13.08 -0.99 16.77
C VAL A 13 -12.75 -0.69 18.24
N MET A 14 -11.46 -0.54 18.55
CA MET A 14 -11.00 -0.40 19.93
C MET A 14 -11.44 0.91 20.59
N LYS A 15 -11.41 2.04 19.86
CA LYS A 15 -11.79 3.34 20.44
C LYS A 15 -13.26 3.39 20.90
N PRO A 16 -14.25 2.94 20.11
CA PRO A 16 -15.62 2.79 20.58
C PRO A 16 -15.76 1.87 21.80
N MET A 17 -15.06 0.72 21.81
CA MET A 17 -15.09 -0.20 22.95
C MET A 17 -14.53 0.44 24.23
N ILE A 18 -13.47 1.23 24.14
CA ILE A 18 -12.93 1.99 25.28
C ILE A 18 -13.92 3.05 25.77
N LYS A 19 -14.60 3.74 24.84
CA LYS A 19 -15.57 4.79 25.17
C LYS A 19 -16.80 4.22 25.88
N ASN A 20 -17.29 3.08 25.41
CA ASN A 20 -18.54 2.47 25.86
C ASN A 20 -18.34 1.36 26.91
N ALA A 21 -17.13 1.19 27.45
CA ALA A 21 -16.86 0.19 28.47
C ALA A 21 -17.69 0.45 29.74
N GLU A 22 -18.35 -0.59 30.25
CA GLU A 22 -19.32 -0.48 31.34
C GLU A 22 -18.66 -0.17 32.68
N ASN A 23 -17.43 -0.67 32.89
CA ASN A 23 -16.72 -0.53 34.16
C ASN A 23 -15.24 -0.17 33.96
N LYS A 24 -14.65 0.50 34.97
CA LYS A 24 -13.25 0.98 34.95
C LYS A 24 -12.24 -0.13 34.67
N LYS A 25 -12.48 -1.34 35.19
CA LYS A 25 -11.61 -2.51 34.96
C LYS A 25 -11.56 -2.91 33.48
N GLU A 26 -12.72 -2.92 32.82
CA GLU A 26 -12.82 -3.25 31.40
C GLU A 26 -12.20 -2.16 30.51
N LYS A 27 -12.50 -0.89 30.82
CA LYS A 27 -11.90 0.26 30.14
C LYS A 27 -10.36 0.23 30.20
N ASN A 28 -9.79 -0.01 31.39
CA ASN A 28 -8.35 -0.10 31.58
C ASN A 28 -7.75 -1.28 30.81
N LYS A 29 -8.43 -2.43 30.77
CA LYS A 29 -8.01 -3.59 29.99
C LYS A 29 -7.92 -3.26 28.48
N TYR A 30 -8.93 -2.57 27.93
CA TYR A 30 -8.93 -2.18 26.52
C TYR A 30 -7.89 -1.11 26.19
N ILE A 31 -7.72 -0.10 27.05
CA ILE A 31 -6.66 0.91 26.90
C ILE A 31 -5.28 0.25 26.91
N LEU A 32 -5.00 -0.61 27.89
CA LEU A 32 -3.72 -1.30 28.01
C LEU A 32 -3.46 -2.21 26.80
N ALA A 33 -4.45 -3.00 26.38
CA ALA A 33 -4.33 -3.85 25.19
C ALA A 33 -4.04 -3.01 23.94
N PHE A 34 -4.66 -1.85 23.81
CA PHE A 34 -4.48 -0.97 22.66
C PHE A 34 -3.09 -0.33 22.61
N ILE A 35 -2.63 0.23 23.73
CA ILE A 35 -1.30 0.84 23.85
C ILE A 35 -0.22 -0.22 23.64
N LEU A 36 -0.32 -1.34 24.36
CA LEU A 36 0.67 -2.40 24.30
C LEU A 36 0.78 -3.01 22.90
N LYS A 37 -0.35 -3.25 22.23
CA LYS A 37 -0.37 -3.70 20.82
C LYS A 37 0.43 -2.75 19.94
N ASN A 38 0.14 -1.46 19.98
CA ASN A 38 0.77 -0.48 19.08
C ASN A 38 2.27 -0.35 19.35
N ILE A 39 2.68 -0.31 20.62
CA ILE A 39 4.10 -0.26 21.00
C ILE A 39 4.82 -1.53 20.55
N LEU A 40 4.30 -2.71 20.86
CA LEU A 40 4.92 -3.98 20.46
C LEU A 40 4.99 -4.15 18.93
N CYS A 41 3.93 -3.75 18.22
CA CYS A 41 3.91 -3.78 16.76
C CYS A 41 5.00 -2.86 16.19
N MET A 42 5.13 -1.63 16.71
CA MET A 42 6.14 -0.70 16.24
C MET A 42 7.56 -1.18 16.57
N LEU A 43 7.79 -1.67 17.79
CA LEU A 43 9.09 -2.24 18.19
C LEU A 43 9.47 -3.41 17.28
N PHE A 44 8.54 -4.32 17.01
CA PHE A 44 8.76 -5.41 16.07
C PHE A 44 9.14 -4.90 14.68
N CYS A 45 8.41 -3.91 14.13
CA CYS A 45 8.73 -3.33 12.83
C CYS A 45 10.12 -2.67 12.81
N ILE A 46 10.48 -1.91 13.85
CA ILE A 46 11.79 -1.26 13.96
C ILE A 46 12.91 -2.30 14.00
N VAL A 47 12.80 -3.30 14.89
CA VAL A 47 13.80 -4.36 15.04
C VAL A 47 13.95 -5.13 13.73
N PHE A 48 12.83 -5.49 13.10
CA PHE A 48 12.83 -6.21 11.83
C PHE A 48 13.50 -5.39 10.72
N VAL A 49 13.06 -4.15 10.48
CA VAL A 49 13.59 -3.30 9.40
C VAL A 49 15.06 -2.94 9.66
N SER A 50 15.46 -2.69 10.92
CA SER A 50 16.84 -2.38 11.27
C SER A 50 17.75 -3.59 11.04
N THR A 51 17.31 -4.79 11.44
CA THR A 51 18.03 -6.04 11.16
C THR A 51 18.17 -6.27 9.66
N TYR A 52 17.06 -6.09 8.93
CA TYR A 52 17.03 -6.24 7.48
C TYR A 52 17.97 -5.26 6.78
N THR A 53 17.97 -4.00 7.21
CA THR A 53 18.85 -2.95 6.70
C THR A 53 20.32 -3.24 6.99
N LYS A 54 20.63 -3.77 8.18
CA LYS A 54 21.99 -4.17 8.54
C LYS A 54 22.51 -5.33 7.67
N ILE A 55 21.64 -6.27 7.29
CA ILE A 55 22.01 -7.43 6.48
C ILE A 55 22.12 -7.06 4.99
N PHE A 56 21.16 -6.31 4.45
CA PHE A 56 21.03 -6.07 3.00
C PHE A 56 21.42 -4.65 2.54
N GLY A 57 21.75 -3.76 3.46
CA GLY A 57 22.15 -2.36 3.19
C GLY A 57 20.98 -1.36 3.19
N GLU A 58 21.32 -0.07 3.30
CA GLU A 58 20.35 1.04 3.40
C GLU A 58 19.48 1.21 2.15
N GLU A 59 20.06 1.04 0.95
CA GLU A 59 19.33 1.10 -0.33
C GLU A 59 18.24 0.00 -0.46
N ASN A 60 18.30 -1.03 0.38
CA ASN A 60 17.36 -2.15 0.41
C ASN A 60 16.43 -2.14 1.64
N SER A 61 16.52 -1.11 2.49
CA SER A 61 15.68 -0.95 3.69
C SER A 61 14.18 -0.99 3.38
N VAL A 62 13.75 -0.40 2.25
CA VAL A 62 12.36 -0.38 1.80
C VAL A 62 11.83 -1.78 1.52
N ILE A 63 12.67 -2.73 1.10
CA ILE A 63 12.26 -4.12 0.91
C ILE A 63 11.97 -4.77 2.26
N GLY A 64 12.74 -4.45 3.31
CA GLY A 64 12.46 -4.86 4.68
C GLY A 64 11.12 -4.31 5.19
N VAL A 65 10.83 -3.03 4.91
CA VAL A 65 9.53 -2.40 5.21
C VAL A 65 8.38 -3.11 4.48
N SER A 66 8.52 -3.34 3.17
CA SER A 66 7.53 -4.07 2.37
C SER A 66 7.32 -5.50 2.88
N THR A 67 8.40 -6.18 3.27
CA THR A 67 8.34 -7.54 3.82
C THR A 67 7.54 -7.58 5.11
N VAL A 68 7.82 -6.70 6.08
CA VAL A 68 7.09 -6.70 7.36
C VAL A 68 5.62 -6.32 7.18
N ILE A 69 5.31 -5.38 6.29
CA ILE A 69 3.93 -5.02 5.92
C ILE A 69 3.17 -6.24 5.38
N LEU A 70 3.79 -7.04 4.51
CA LEU A 70 3.17 -8.23 3.94
C LEU A 70 3.05 -9.35 4.98
N ILE A 71 4.03 -9.53 5.87
CA ILE A 71 3.94 -10.48 7.00
C ILE A 71 2.72 -10.16 7.87
N LEU A 72 2.57 -8.90 8.27
CA LEU A 72 1.46 -8.46 9.13
C LEU A 72 0.10 -8.62 8.43
N THR A 73 0.06 -8.47 7.10
CA THR A 73 -1.15 -8.64 6.29
C THR A 73 -1.54 -10.12 6.14
N PHE A 74 -0.61 -10.95 5.66
CA PHE A 74 -0.87 -12.36 5.34
C PHE A 74 -0.92 -13.28 6.57
N ARG A 75 -0.63 -12.73 7.75
CA ARG A 75 -0.99 -13.35 9.02
C ARG A 75 -2.50 -13.53 9.19
N PHE A 76 -3.31 -12.64 8.62
CA PHE A 76 -4.78 -12.62 8.78
C PHE A 76 -5.55 -12.76 7.47
N SER A 77 -4.87 -12.58 6.34
CA SER A 77 -5.45 -12.67 5.01
C SER A 77 -5.13 -13.99 4.31
N ASN A 78 -5.94 -14.33 3.31
CA ASN A 78 -5.72 -15.43 2.39
C ASN A 78 -5.88 -14.95 0.92
N LEU A 79 -5.55 -15.81 -0.04
CA LEU A 79 -5.76 -15.53 -1.47
C LEU A 79 -7.01 -16.25 -2.05
N ASN A 80 -7.77 -16.98 -1.23
CA ASN A 80 -8.99 -17.69 -1.61
C ASN A 80 -8.83 -18.74 -2.74
N PHE A 81 -7.70 -19.42 -2.80
CA PHE A 81 -7.48 -20.62 -3.63
C PHE A 81 -6.46 -21.54 -2.94
N ASN A 82 -6.17 -22.70 -3.54
CA ASN A 82 -5.30 -23.74 -2.99
C ASN A 82 -4.09 -23.17 -2.25
N VAL A 83 -3.86 -23.61 -1.01
CA VAL A 83 -2.86 -23.01 -0.11
C VAL A 83 -1.43 -23.13 -0.66
N LYS A 84 -1.08 -24.28 -1.24
CA LYS A 84 0.27 -24.50 -1.80
C LYS A 84 0.51 -23.57 -2.99
N GLN A 85 -0.47 -23.49 -3.89
CA GLN A 85 -0.40 -22.58 -5.04
C GLN A 85 -0.38 -21.12 -4.60
N SER A 86 -1.22 -20.73 -3.63
CA SER A 86 -1.25 -19.37 -3.07
C SER A 86 0.09 -18.98 -2.44
N THR A 87 0.73 -19.93 -1.73
CA THR A 87 2.07 -19.75 -1.14
C THR A 87 3.11 -19.49 -2.22
N LEU A 88 3.05 -20.25 -3.32
CA LEU A 88 3.94 -20.06 -4.47
C LEU A 88 3.64 -18.73 -5.19
N THR A 89 2.37 -18.35 -5.34
CA THR A 89 1.97 -17.04 -5.89
C THR A 89 2.55 -15.90 -5.08
N LEU A 90 2.50 -15.96 -3.74
CA LEU A 90 3.12 -14.94 -2.89
C LEU A 90 4.64 -14.89 -3.04
N PHE A 91 5.31 -16.02 -3.31
CA PHE A 91 6.73 -15.99 -3.63
C PHE A 91 6.96 -15.33 -5.00
N GLY A 92 6.12 -15.64 -6.00
CA GLY A 92 6.13 -15.01 -7.32
C GLY A 92 5.90 -13.49 -7.29
N VAL A 93 5.13 -12.97 -6.33
CA VAL A 93 4.98 -11.52 -6.11
C VAL A 93 6.33 -10.85 -5.86
N PHE A 94 7.25 -11.47 -5.10
CA PHE A 94 8.58 -10.93 -4.86
C PHE A 94 9.47 -10.96 -6.11
N LEU A 95 9.25 -11.90 -7.02
CA LEU A 95 9.90 -11.89 -8.34
C LEU A 95 9.43 -10.72 -9.20
N ILE A 96 8.13 -10.37 -9.14
CA ILE A 96 7.59 -9.18 -9.81
C ILE A 96 8.18 -7.90 -9.19
N TYR A 97 8.36 -7.86 -7.87
CA TYR A 97 9.02 -6.75 -7.18
C TYR A 97 10.50 -6.59 -7.55
N LEU A 98 11.17 -7.67 -7.96
CA LEU A 98 12.52 -7.60 -8.50
C LEU A 98 12.49 -7.08 -9.94
N MET A 99 11.79 -7.78 -10.82
CA MET A 99 11.87 -7.55 -12.27
C MET A 99 11.19 -6.25 -12.71
N GLY A 100 10.02 -5.93 -12.17
CA GLY A 100 9.23 -4.77 -12.60
C GLY A 100 9.99 -3.46 -12.47
N PRO A 101 10.44 -3.07 -11.27
CA PRO A 101 11.21 -1.85 -11.07
C PRO A 101 12.49 -1.76 -11.90
N LEU A 102 13.20 -2.88 -12.10
CA LEU A 102 14.41 -2.91 -12.92
C LEU A 102 14.13 -2.56 -14.37
N VAL A 103 13.13 -3.21 -14.97
CA VAL A 103 12.77 -2.95 -16.36
C VAL A 103 12.26 -1.52 -16.53
N VAL A 104 11.49 -1.00 -15.57
CA VAL A 104 11.03 0.40 -15.61
C VAL A 104 12.20 1.39 -15.57
N LEU A 105 13.23 1.14 -14.76
CA LEU A 105 14.39 2.01 -14.64
C LEU A 105 15.25 2.04 -15.92
N MET A 106 15.27 0.94 -16.67
CA MET A 106 16.10 0.78 -17.88
C MET A 106 15.38 1.19 -19.17
N THR A 107 14.14 1.64 -19.10
CA THR A 107 13.30 1.89 -20.27
C THR A 107 12.80 3.33 -20.32
N ASN A 108 12.36 3.78 -21.51
CA ASN A 108 11.75 5.09 -21.64
C ASN A 108 10.39 5.15 -20.89
N PRO A 109 9.86 6.36 -20.60
CA PRO A 109 8.63 6.50 -19.82
C PRO A 109 7.43 5.71 -20.37
N PHE A 110 7.30 5.59 -21.70
CA PHE A 110 6.18 4.89 -22.32
C PHE A 110 6.26 3.37 -22.14
N ILE A 111 7.45 2.78 -22.32
CA ILE A 111 7.66 1.36 -22.02
C ILE A 111 7.53 1.11 -20.52
N GLY A 112 8.06 2.01 -19.68
CA GLY A 112 7.89 1.96 -18.23
C GLY A 112 6.42 1.97 -17.80
N PHE A 113 5.54 2.72 -18.49
CA PHE A 113 4.09 2.69 -18.28
C PHE A 113 3.50 1.30 -18.57
N ILE A 114 3.84 0.70 -19.71
CA ILE A 114 3.36 -0.64 -20.11
C ILE A 114 3.81 -1.69 -19.08
N VAL A 115 5.09 -1.65 -18.69
CA VAL A 115 5.65 -2.59 -17.70
C VAL A 115 4.96 -2.44 -16.35
N ASN A 116 4.79 -1.22 -15.85
CA ASN A 116 4.05 -0.96 -14.60
C ASN A 116 2.62 -1.50 -14.68
N PHE A 117 1.93 -1.26 -15.80
CA PHE A 117 0.58 -1.78 -16.01
C PHE A 117 0.54 -3.31 -15.93
N ILE A 118 1.44 -4.00 -16.65
CA ILE A 118 1.54 -5.46 -16.65
C ILE A 118 1.85 -5.99 -15.24
N CYS A 119 2.83 -5.40 -14.54
CA CYS A 119 3.16 -5.81 -13.19
C CYS A 119 1.96 -5.65 -12.24
N ILE A 120 1.32 -4.49 -12.23
CA ILE A 120 0.21 -4.21 -11.31
C ILE A 120 -1.01 -5.10 -11.63
N ILE A 121 -1.37 -5.29 -12.91
CA ILE A 121 -2.50 -6.15 -13.24
C ILE A 121 -2.21 -7.61 -12.86
N THR A 122 -1.00 -8.12 -13.12
CA THR A 122 -0.61 -9.48 -12.71
C THR A 122 -0.67 -9.63 -11.19
N LEU A 123 -0.15 -8.65 -10.44
CA LEU A 123 -0.22 -8.66 -8.98
C LEU A 123 -1.66 -8.72 -8.48
N VAL A 124 -2.53 -7.86 -8.99
CA VAL A 124 -3.90 -7.75 -8.48
C VAL A 124 -4.74 -8.96 -8.90
N VAL A 125 -4.64 -9.42 -10.15
CA VAL A 125 -5.36 -10.62 -10.63
C VAL A 125 -4.95 -11.87 -9.84
N SER A 126 -3.66 -12.06 -9.59
CA SER A 126 -3.15 -13.25 -8.90
C SER A 126 -3.39 -13.27 -7.39
N THR A 127 -3.60 -12.11 -6.75
CA THR A 127 -3.65 -12.01 -5.27
C THR A 127 -4.93 -11.40 -4.70
N CYS A 128 -5.78 -10.80 -5.53
CA CYS A 128 -7.01 -10.14 -5.09
C CYS A 128 -8.26 -10.89 -5.57
N ASN A 129 -8.34 -12.18 -5.23
CA ASN A 129 -9.51 -13.00 -5.53
C ASN A 129 -10.69 -12.66 -4.60
N ASP A 130 -10.44 -12.56 -3.29
CA ASP A 130 -11.40 -12.04 -2.31
C ASP A 130 -11.07 -10.59 -1.95
N THR A 131 -12.01 -9.71 -2.24
CA THR A 131 -11.87 -8.27 -2.04
C THR A 131 -12.06 -7.83 -0.59
N LYS A 132 -12.65 -8.69 0.27
CA LYS A 132 -12.86 -8.42 1.70
C LYS A 132 -11.55 -8.10 2.44
N PHE A 133 -10.47 -8.79 2.08
CA PHE A 133 -9.16 -8.59 2.72
C PHE A 133 -8.38 -7.41 2.17
N SER A 134 -8.82 -6.80 1.06
CA SER A 134 -8.15 -5.65 0.43
C SER A 134 -6.66 -5.88 0.14
N ASN A 135 -6.25 -7.12 -0.18
CA ASN A 135 -4.85 -7.49 -0.42
C ASN A 135 -4.16 -6.63 -1.49
N HIS A 136 -4.91 -6.22 -2.52
CA HIS A 136 -4.44 -5.32 -3.57
C HIS A 136 -3.79 -4.06 -2.99
N SER A 137 -4.36 -3.48 -1.93
CA SER A 137 -3.88 -2.23 -1.35
C SER A 137 -2.47 -2.38 -0.81
N THR A 138 -2.23 -3.46 -0.05
CA THR A 138 -0.93 -3.75 0.55
C THR A 138 0.12 -4.16 -0.50
N ILE A 139 -0.25 -5.06 -1.41
CA ILE A 139 0.68 -5.59 -2.42
C ILE A 139 1.11 -4.49 -3.39
N VAL A 140 0.16 -3.74 -3.93
CA VAL A 140 0.49 -2.66 -4.87
C VAL A 140 1.22 -1.52 -4.15
N LEU A 141 0.91 -1.24 -2.88
CA LEU A 141 1.70 -0.30 -2.07
C LEU A 141 3.17 -0.72 -1.99
N CYS A 142 3.45 -2.00 -1.71
CA CYS A 142 4.81 -2.52 -1.62
C CYS A 142 5.55 -2.45 -2.96
N TYR A 143 4.86 -2.74 -4.07
CA TYR A 143 5.42 -2.57 -5.41
C TYR A 143 5.84 -1.13 -5.67
N ILE A 144 4.95 -0.15 -5.42
CA ILE A 144 5.21 1.28 -5.63
C ILE A 144 6.35 1.77 -4.71
N LEU A 145 6.43 1.28 -3.47
CA LEU A 145 7.51 1.60 -2.54
C LEU A 145 8.87 1.16 -3.09
N ILE A 146 8.97 -0.09 -3.55
CA ILE A 146 10.21 -0.65 -4.10
C ILE A 146 10.60 0.05 -5.41
N LEU A 147 9.61 0.37 -6.25
CA LEU A 147 9.79 1.15 -7.48
C LEU A 147 10.38 2.54 -7.21
N GLY A 148 10.09 3.12 -6.04
CA GLY A 148 10.64 4.41 -5.61
C GLY A 148 12.09 4.39 -5.13
N THR A 149 12.76 3.25 -5.20
CA THR A 149 14.13 3.07 -4.74
C THR A 149 15.01 2.51 -5.85
N SER A 150 16.23 3.05 -5.96
CA SER A 150 17.26 2.56 -6.86
C SER A 150 18.32 1.79 -6.06
N ALA A 151 18.88 0.76 -6.70
CA ALA A 151 20.14 0.15 -6.26
C ALA A 151 21.24 0.72 -7.16
N THR A 152 22.11 1.56 -6.61
CA THR A 152 23.05 2.35 -7.42
C THR A 152 24.32 1.58 -7.79
N THR A 153 24.70 0.61 -6.96
CA THR A 153 25.90 -0.21 -7.14
C THR A 153 25.55 -1.67 -7.44
N THR A 154 26.45 -2.37 -8.13
CA THR A 154 26.33 -3.82 -8.41
C THR A 154 26.16 -4.63 -7.12
N GLU A 155 26.89 -4.27 -6.06
CA GLU A 155 26.79 -4.95 -4.77
C GLU A 155 25.41 -4.73 -4.13
N SER A 156 24.91 -3.49 -4.12
CA SER A 156 23.57 -3.18 -3.62
C SER A 156 22.49 -3.93 -4.40
N PHE A 157 22.66 -4.07 -5.71
CA PHE A 157 21.77 -4.83 -6.57
C PHE A 157 21.78 -6.33 -6.24
N ILE A 158 22.95 -6.93 -6.02
CA ILE A 158 23.06 -8.33 -5.59
C ILE A 158 22.37 -8.51 -4.22
N ARG A 159 22.61 -7.61 -3.27
CA ARG A 159 21.94 -7.61 -1.97
C ARG A 159 20.42 -7.45 -2.09
N ARG A 160 19.93 -6.68 -3.07
CA ARG A 160 18.50 -6.53 -3.39
C ARG A 160 17.86 -7.85 -3.81
N ILE A 161 18.54 -8.65 -4.62
CA ILE A 161 18.07 -9.98 -5.02
C ILE A 161 17.92 -10.87 -3.78
N TYR A 162 18.96 -10.94 -2.95
CA TYR A 162 18.92 -11.74 -1.71
C TYR A 162 17.86 -11.24 -0.73
N ALA A 163 17.70 -9.92 -0.61
CA ALA A 163 16.64 -9.30 0.19
C ALA A 163 15.27 -9.79 -0.28
N LEU A 164 14.94 -9.63 -1.57
CA LEU A 164 13.63 -10.03 -2.10
C LEU A 164 13.37 -11.53 -1.97
N ILE A 165 14.37 -12.38 -2.19
CA ILE A 165 14.26 -13.83 -1.97
C ILE A 165 13.96 -14.12 -0.49
N CYS A 166 14.73 -13.53 0.42
CA CYS A 166 14.52 -13.68 1.87
C CYS A 166 13.11 -13.21 2.29
N GLY A 167 12.69 -12.05 1.80
CA GLY A 167 11.35 -11.51 2.07
C GLY A 167 10.24 -12.41 1.54
N GLY A 168 10.40 -12.94 0.33
CA GLY A 168 9.48 -13.90 -0.28
C GLY A 168 9.36 -15.18 0.54
N ILE A 169 10.48 -15.76 0.97
CA ILE A 169 10.49 -16.96 1.83
C ILE A 169 9.76 -16.68 3.16
N LEU A 170 10.03 -15.55 3.82
CA LEU A 170 9.43 -15.21 5.09
C LEU A 170 7.91 -15.01 4.96
N VAL A 171 7.46 -14.22 3.98
CA VAL A 171 6.03 -13.95 3.76
C VAL A 171 5.28 -15.22 3.38
N SER A 172 5.80 -15.98 2.41
CA SER A 172 5.18 -17.25 1.97
C SER A 172 5.18 -18.30 3.08
N GLY A 173 6.25 -18.40 3.86
CA GLY A 173 6.33 -19.33 5.00
C GLY A 173 5.30 -19.02 6.08
N ILE A 174 5.15 -17.74 6.46
CA ILE A 174 4.15 -17.31 7.44
C ILE A 174 2.73 -17.53 6.91
N PHE A 175 2.48 -17.17 5.65
CA PHE A 175 1.20 -17.42 4.99
C PHE A 175 0.85 -18.92 5.03
N TYR A 176 1.77 -19.79 4.59
CA TYR A 176 1.56 -21.24 4.59
C TYR A 176 1.26 -21.74 6.00
N TYR A 177 2.06 -21.35 6.99
CA TYR A 177 1.86 -21.77 8.38
C TYR A 177 0.46 -21.40 8.90
N LYS A 178 -0.03 -20.20 8.56
CA LYS A 178 -1.36 -19.72 8.99
C LYS A 178 -2.51 -20.31 8.19
N GLN A 179 -2.31 -20.58 6.90
CA GLN A 179 -3.37 -21.01 5.99
C GLN A 179 -3.41 -22.53 5.77
N ARG A 180 -2.39 -23.31 6.17
CA ARG A 180 -2.27 -24.76 5.89
C ARG A 180 -3.45 -25.63 6.34
N LYS A 181 -4.23 -25.17 7.31
CA LYS A 181 -5.41 -25.90 7.82
C LYS A 181 -6.69 -25.59 7.04
N ASN A 182 -6.70 -24.53 6.23
CA ASN A 182 -7.84 -24.12 5.45
C ASN A 182 -7.88 -24.91 4.14
N LYS A 183 -9.08 -25.35 3.74
CA LYS A 183 -9.32 -26.01 2.46
C LYS A 183 -9.99 -25.02 1.53
N TYR A 184 -9.45 -24.88 0.33
CA TYR A 184 -10.01 -24.07 -0.75
C TYR A 184 -10.23 -24.98 -1.95
N GLU A 185 -11.40 -24.86 -2.58
CA GLU A 185 -11.78 -25.67 -3.74
C GLU A 185 -11.11 -25.18 -5.03
N LYS A 186 -10.93 -23.86 -5.15
CA LYS A 186 -10.34 -23.23 -6.35
C LYS A 186 -8.84 -23.47 -6.45
N THR A 187 -8.34 -23.67 -7.66
CA THR A 187 -6.93 -23.64 -8.02
C THR A 187 -6.53 -22.29 -8.62
N PHE A 188 -5.23 -22.06 -8.80
CA PHE A 188 -4.72 -20.86 -9.46
C PHE A 188 -5.20 -20.73 -10.91
N ILE A 189 -5.33 -21.85 -11.62
CA ILE A 189 -5.86 -21.85 -12.99
C ILE A 189 -7.33 -21.40 -12.99
N ASP A 190 -8.11 -21.79 -11.99
CA ASP A 190 -9.51 -21.34 -11.88
C ASP A 190 -9.59 -19.83 -11.65
N VAL A 191 -8.69 -19.26 -10.84
CA VAL A 191 -8.57 -17.80 -10.68
C VAL A 191 -8.30 -17.11 -12.02
N LEU A 192 -7.42 -17.68 -12.86
CA LEU A 192 -7.13 -17.13 -14.19
C LEU A 192 -8.32 -17.29 -15.15
N LYS A 193 -9.06 -18.40 -15.08
CA LYS A 193 -10.27 -18.63 -15.89
C LYS A 193 -11.42 -17.69 -15.54
N GLU A 194 -11.48 -17.21 -14.30
CA GLU A 194 -12.48 -16.23 -13.88
C GLU A 194 -12.18 -14.80 -14.37
N VAL A 195 -11.00 -14.56 -14.94
CA VAL A 195 -10.66 -13.25 -15.52
C VAL A 195 -11.53 -13.01 -16.74
N SER A 196 -12.44 -12.05 -16.63
CA SER A 196 -13.35 -11.69 -17.71
C SER A 196 -13.64 -10.20 -17.71
N PHE A 197 -13.64 -9.56 -18.88
CA PHE A 197 -14.06 -8.15 -18.99
C PHE A 197 -15.53 -7.93 -18.62
N ALA A 198 -16.33 -8.99 -18.54
CA ALA A 198 -17.71 -8.92 -18.05
C ALA A 198 -17.79 -8.83 -16.51
N ASP A 199 -16.79 -9.37 -15.80
CA ASP A 199 -16.74 -9.45 -14.34
C ASP A 199 -16.37 -8.09 -13.71
N GLU A 200 -17.16 -7.66 -12.71
CA GLU A 200 -16.97 -6.39 -12.00
C GLU A 200 -15.61 -6.29 -11.33
N ARG A 201 -15.16 -7.39 -10.71
CA ARG A 201 -13.85 -7.43 -10.05
C ARG A 201 -12.76 -7.21 -11.09
N THR A 202 -12.72 -8.01 -12.15
CA THR A 202 -11.69 -7.90 -13.20
C THR A 202 -11.67 -6.50 -13.82
N ARG A 203 -12.83 -5.92 -14.12
CA ARG A 203 -12.91 -4.52 -14.61
C ARG A 203 -12.27 -3.54 -13.64
N TRP A 204 -12.62 -3.63 -12.36
CA TRP A 204 -12.02 -2.78 -11.34
C TRP A 204 -10.50 -3.00 -11.21
N GLN A 205 -10.00 -4.24 -11.32
CA GLN A 205 -8.56 -4.53 -11.30
C GLN A 205 -7.83 -3.87 -12.47
N ILE A 206 -8.42 -3.91 -13.67
CA ILE A 206 -7.92 -3.20 -14.86
C ILE A 206 -7.95 -1.68 -14.63
N LYS A 207 -9.05 -1.15 -14.08
CA LYS A 207 -9.18 0.27 -13.73
C LYS A 207 -8.09 0.72 -12.76
N LEU A 208 -7.83 -0.09 -11.73
CA LEU A 208 -6.79 0.15 -10.74
C LEU A 208 -5.40 0.16 -11.40
N ALA A 209 -5.08 -0.87 -12.17
CA ALA A 209 -3.77 -1.01 -12.82
C ALA A 209 -3.50 0.14 -13.78
N LEU A 210 -4.44 0.45 -14.68
CA LEU A 210 -4.32 1.56 -15.63
C LEU A 210 -4.24 2.91 -14.94
N GLY A 211 -5.06 3.14 -13.91
CA GLY A 211 -5.06 4.42 -13.21
C GLY A 211 -3.76 4.67 -12.43
N ILE A 212 -3.21 3.65 -11.76
CA ILE A 212 -1.93 3.80 -11.06
C ILE A 212 -0.78 3.99 -12.05
N SER A 213 -0.65 3.12 -13.05
CA SER A 213 0.43 3.22 -14.03
C SER A 213 0.32 4.50 -14.85
N GLY A 214 -0.89 4.88 -15.26
CA GLY A 214 -1.16 6.09 -16.05
C GLY A 214 -0.90 7.38 -15.27
N GLY A 215 -1.32 7.45 -14.01
CA GLY A 215 -1.03 8.60 -13.15
C GLY A 215 0.47 8.77 -12.92
N MET A 216 1.18 7.67 -12.68
CA MET A 216 2.64 7.69 -12.57
C MET A 216 3.32 8.07 -13.89
N PHE A 217 2.86 7.53 -15.02
CA PHE A 217 3.39 7.87 -16.34
C PHE A 217 3.30 9.36 -16.64
N LEU A 218 2.14 9.99 -16.41
CA LEU A 218 1.98 11.43 -16.59
C LEU A 218 2.90 12.22 -15.64
N GLY A 219 3.03 11.79 -14.39
CA GLY A 219 3.97 12.39 -13.45
C GLY A 219 5.42 12.32 -13.94
N THR A 220 5.82 11.18 -14.50
CA THR A 220 7.15 10.98 -15.09
C THR A 220 7.37 11.88 -16.32
N LEU A 221 6.38 12.01 -17.21
CA LEU A 221 6.48 12.92 -18.38
C LEU A 221 6.64 14.38 -17.97
N LEU A 222 6.03 14.77 -16.85
CA LEU A 222 6.14 16.11 -16.27
C LEU A 222 7.40 16.31 -15.42
N ASN A 223 8.30 15.31 -15.36
CA ASN A 223 9.51 15.30 -14.53
C ASN A 223 9.23 15.60 -13.05
N ILE A 224 8.08 15.15 -12.53
CA ILE A 224 7.71 15.33 -11.13
C ILE A 224 8.63 14.45 -10.25
N PRO A 225 9.33 15.01 -9.26
CA PRO A 225 10.11 14.19 -8.34
C PRO A 225 9.19 13.33 -7.49
N ARG A 226 9.66 12.14 -7.09
CA ARG A 226 8.91 11.20 -6.24
C ARG A 226 7.54 10.85 -6.84
N VAL A 227 7.49 10.51 -8.13
CA VAL A 227 6.29 10.05 -8.86
C VAL A 227 5.48 8.98 -8.11
N ILE A 228 6.13 8.16 -7.27
CA ILE A 228 5.48 7.19 -6.39
C ILE A 228 4.36 7.79 -5.51
N TRP A 229 4.42 9.08 -5.16
CA TRP A 229 3.36 9.74 -4.40
C TRP A 229 2.07 9.90 -5.21
N ILE A 230 2.18 10.07 -6.53
CA ILE A 230 1.03 10.01 -7.43
C ILE A 230 0.49 8.57 -7.46
N GLY A 231 1.37 7.57 -7.52
CA GLY A 231 0.98 6.16 -7.43
C GLY A 231 0.18 5.85 -6.16
N PHE A 232 0.65 6.30 -4.98
CA PHE A 232 -0.08 6.15 -3.72
C PHE A 232 -1.41 6.91 -3.69
N ALA A 233 -1.47 8.08 -4.33
CA ALA A 233 -2.72 8.82 -4.45
C ALA A 233 -3.72 8.04 -5.32
N CYS A 234 -3.28 7.53 -6.48
CA CYS A 234 -4.11 6.73 -7.38
C CYS A 234 -4.61 5.44 -6.72
N LEU A 235 -3.72 4.70 -6.07
CA LEU A 235 -4.07 3.52 -5.27
C LEU A 235 -5.12 3.85 -4.21
N SER A 236 -5.03 5.04 -3.62
CA SER A 236 -5.98 5.49 -2.61
C SER A 236 -7.32 5.92 -3.20
N TYR A 237 -7.38 6.56 -4.37
CA TYR A 237 -8.64 7.03 -4.94
C TYR A 237 -9.39 5.89 -5.66
N ILE A 238 -8.68 5.05 -6.38
CA ILE A 238 -9.26 3.96 -7.16
C ILE A 238 -9.48 2.76 -6.23
N GLN A 239 -10.66 2.74 -5.62
CA GLN A 239 -11.08 1.69 -4.71
C GLN A 239 -12.24 0.92 -5.35
N GLN A 240 -12.52 -0.28 -4.86
CA GLN A 240 -13.57 -1.12 -5.43
C GLN A 240 -14.96 -0.51 -5.26
N LYS A 241 -15.21 0.16 -4.14
CA LYS A 241 -16.50 0.80 -3.85
C LYS A 241 -16.54 2.23 -4.42
N PRO A 242 -17.42 2.54 -5.39
CA PRO A 242 -17.46 3.86 -6.03
C PRO A 242 -17.68 5.01 -5.05
N GLU A 243 -18.53 4.81 -4.03
CA GLU A 243 -18.84 5.81 -2.99
C GLU A 243 -17.59 6.31 -2.25
N THR A 244 -16.55 5.50 -2.18
CA THR A 244 -15.30 5.87 -1.50
C THR A 244 -14.49 6.90 -2.28
N LEU A 245 -14.67 7.01 -3.61
CA LEU A 245 -13.93 7.98 -4.42
C LEU A 245 -14.28 9.41 -4.00
N GLN A 246 -15.56 9.77 -3.95
CA GLN A 246 -16.01 11.12 -3.59
C GLN A 246 -15.58 11.49 -2.17
N PHE A 247 -15.76 10.57 -1.22
CA PHE A 247 -15.28 10.76 0.14
C PHE A 247 -13.77 11.01 0.18
N ARG A 248 -12.97 10.25 -0.57
CA ARG A 248 -11.50 10.40 -0.57
C ARG A 248 -11.05 11.66 -1.32
N LEU A 249 -11.68 12.02 -2.44
CA LEU A 249 -11.38 13.25 -3.18
C LEU A 249 -11.56 14.51 -2.32
N LYS A 250 -12.60 14.54 -1.48
CA LYS A 250 -12.84 15.65 -0.56
C LYS A 250 -11.85 15.68 0.61
N ASN A 251 -11.59 14.51 1.21
CA ASN A 251 -10.82 14.44 2.46
C ASN A 251 -9.30 14.37 2.24
N ARG A 252 -8.81 13.57 1.28
CA ARG A 252 -7.37 13.29 1.17
C ARG A 252 -6.51 14.53 0.90
N PRO A 253 -6.82 15.40 -0.08
CA PRO A 253 -6.01 16.59 -0.32
C PRO A 253 -5.94 17.51 0.91
N LEU A 254 -7.08 17.68 1.60
CA LEU A 254 -7.19 18.52 2.80
C LEU A 254 -6.33 17.98 3.96
N TYR A 255 -6.41 16.68 4.25
CA TYR A 255 -5.64 16.09 5.36
C TYR A 255 -4.17 15.86 5.01
N ILE A 256 -3.81 15.73 3.73
CA ILE A 256 -2.41 15.82 3.28
C ILE A 256 -1.87 17.23 3.55
N LEU A 257 -2.62 18.28 3.21
CA LEU A 257 -2.23 19.66 3.49
C LEU A 257 -2.01 19.87 4.99
N PHE A 258 -2.98 19.50 5.84
CA PHE A 258 -2.82 19.62 7.29
C PHE A 258 -1.63 18.80 7.81
N GLY A 259 -1.44 17.57 7.33
CA GLY A 259 -0.33 16.73 7.76
C GLY A 259 1.03 17.30 7.35
N SER A 260 1.14 17.85 6.14
CA SER A 260 2.37 18.44 5.64
C SER A 260 2.72 19.76 6.34
N VAL A 261 1.73 20.61 6.60
CA VAL A 261 1.92 21.85 7.37
C VAL A 261 2.32 21.53 8.82
N THR A 262 1.62 20.59 9.46
CA THR A 262 1.95 20.14 10.83
C THR A 262 3.37 19.60 10.90
N PHE A 263 3.75 18.73 9.95
CA PHE A 263 5.12 18.23 9.86
C PHE A 263 6.14 19.36 9.71
N CYS A 264 5.90 20.31 8.80
CA CYS A 264 6.79 21.46 8.58
C CYS A 264 7.02 22.27 9.85
N ILE A 265 5.93 22.64 10.54
CA ILE A 265 6.02 23.38 11.81
C ILE A 265 6.81 22.57 12.85
N THR A 266 6.49 21.29 13.03
CA THR A 266 7.22 20.45 13.98
C THR A 266 8.70 20.27 13.62
N PHE A 267 9.03 20.18 12.33
CA PHE A 267 10.40 20.04 11.85
C PHE A 267 11.24 21.28 12.13
N LEU A 268 10.65 22.47 12.01
CA LEU A 268 11.31 23.75 12.27
C LEU A 268 11.48 24.03 13.77
N LEU A 269 10.54 23.58 14.61
CA LEU A 269 10.61 23.77 16.07
C LEU A 269 11.55 22.78 16.77
N ILE A 270 11.76 21.59 16.20
CA ILE A 270 12.59 20.55 16.81
C ILE A 270 14.07 20.71 16.41
N PRO A 271 15.00 20.70 17.38
CA PRO A 271 16.45 20.69 17.12
C PRO A 271 16.87 19.55 16.19
N GLU A 272 17.93 19.77 15.40
CA GLU A 272 18.31 18.84 14.33
C GLU A 272 18.55 17.40 14.81
N GLU A 273 19.20 17.27 15.96
CA GLU A 273 19.52 16.00 16.63
C GLU A 273 18.28 15.14 16.95
N TYR A 274 17.11 15.75 17.14
CA TYR A 274 15.87 15.04 17.46
C TYR A 274 14.95 14.81 16.26
N ARG A 275 15.29 15.34 15.08
CA ARG A 275 14.43 15.22 13.88
C ARG A 275 14.26 13.78 13.41
N MET A 276 15.22 12.89 13.70
CA MET A 276 15.10 11.45 13.42
C MET A 276 13.83 10.83 14.05
N PHE A 277 13.40 11.35 15.21
CA PHE A 277 12.22 10.86 15.93
C PHE A 277 10.88 11.26 15.30
N LEU A 278 10.86 12.21 14.35
CA LEU A 278 9.62 12.60 13.65
C LEU A 278 9.01 11.43 12.88
N SER A 279 9.85 10.64 12.22
CA SER A 279 9.42 9.45 11.50
C SER A 279 8.87 8.38 12.46
N LEU A 280 9.53 8.19 13.60
CA LEU A 280 9.13 7.26 14.66
C LEU A 280 7.79 7.66 15.27
N PHE A 281 7.61 8.95 15.57
CA PHE A 281 6.34 9.50 16.04
C PHE A 281 5.21 9.20 15.05
N GLY A 282 5.44 9.43 13.75
CA GLY A 282 4.48 9.09 12.70
C GLY A 282 4.08 7.61 12.72
N GLY A 283 5.05 6.70 12.85
CA GLY A 283 4.82 5.26 12.91
C GLY A 283 4.06 4.79 14.15
N ILE A 284 4.29 5.40 15.31
CA ILE A 284 3.54 5.10 16.53
C ILE A 284 2.13 5.69 16.44
N ALA A 285 2.02 6.96 16.07
CA ALA A 285 0.76 7.70 16.04
C ALA A 285 -0.24 7.09 15.05
N ILE A 286 0.22 6.53 13.92
CA ILE A 286 -0.68 5.91 12.94
C ILE A 286 -1.39 4.68 13.51
N GLY A 287 -0.78 3.94 14.44
CA GLY A 287 -1.42 2.82 15.14
C GLY A 287 -2.60 3.24 16.02
N PHE A 288 -2.64 4.51 16.44
CA PHE A 288 -3.73 5.10 17.21
C PHE A 288 -4.77 5.81 16.33
N ALA A 289 -4.50 5.99 15.04
CA ALA A 289 -5.40 6.65 14.11
C ALA A 289 -6.53 5.72 13.68
N ALA A 290 -7.75 6.03 14.11
CA ALA A 290 -8.93 5.20 13.85
C ALA A 290 -9.62 5.52 12.51
N THR A 291 -9.52 6.77 12.05
CA THR A 291 -10.16 7.21 10.81
C THR A 291 -9.14 7.42 9.72
N TYR A 292 -9.61 7.25 8.47
CA TYR A 292 -8.81 7.45 7.27
C TYR A 292 -8.14 8.83 7.23
N GLN A 293 -8.85 9.89 7.63
CA GLN A 293 -8.34 11.25 7.59
C GLN A 293 -7.09 11.46 8.47
N TYR A 294 -7.12 10.99 9.72
CA TYR A 294 -5.98 11.08 10.62
C TYR A 294 -4.83 10.16 10.19
N GLN A 295 -5.14 9.00 9.59
CA GLN A 295 -4.10 8.12 9.03
C GLN A 295 -3.34 8.81 7.90
N ILE A 296 -4.03 9.54 7.00
CA ILE A 296 -3.38 10.33 5.94
C ILE A 296 -2.49 11.42 6.54
N MET A 297 -3.03 12.18 7.48
CA MET A 297 -2.33 13.30 8.11
C MET A 297 -1.02 12.84 8.76
N ILE A 298 -1.09 11.76 9.55
CA ILE A 298 0.06 11.20 10.25
C ILE A 298 1.04 10.54 9.28
N ASN A 299 0.56 9.90 8.20
CA ASN A 299 1.41 9.31 7.17
C ASN A 299 2.36 10.34 6.52
N CYS A 300 2.00 11.62 6.50
CA CYS A 300 2.90 12.68 6.03
C CYS A 300 4.22 12.72 6.82
N PHE A 301 4.26 12.38 8.11
CA PHE A 301 5.49 12.42 8.89
C PHE A 301 6.54 11.45 8.35
N GLY A 302 6.18 10.18 8.11
CA GLY A 302 7.12 9.21 7.51
C GLY A 302 7.48 9.56 6.07
N ALA A 303 6.50 9.98 5.27
CA ALA A 303 6.73 10.31 3.87
C ALA A 303 7.63 11.54 3.69
N LEU A 304 7.44 12.59 4.51
CA LEU A 304 8.23 13.81 4.44
C LEU A 304 9.60 13.63 5.10
N SER A 305 9.71 12.91 6.23
CA SER A 305 11.01 12.62 6.86
C SER A 305 11.97 11.93 5.88
N SER A 306 11.48 11.03 5.03
CA SER A 306 12.27 10.37 3.98
C SER A 306 12.48 11.19 2.71
N ALA A 307 11.82 12.34 2.56
CA ALA A 307 11.91 13.21 1.39
C ALA A 307 12.77 14.45 1.65
N VAL A 308 12.80 14.94 2.89
CA VAL A 308 13.56 16.13 3.29
C VAL A 308 15.05 16.04 2.92
N PRO A 309 15.77 14.91 3.12
CA PRO A 309 17.17 14.82 2.73
C PRO A 309 17.43 14.99 1.23
N ILE A 310 16.40 14.79 0.39
CA ILE A 310 16.52 14.81 -1.08
C ILE A 310 15.98 16.12 -1.66
N LEU A 311 14.87 16.63 -1.13
CA LEU A 311 14.14 17.77 -1.70
C LEU A 311 14.22 19.05 -0.83
N GLY A 312 14.87 18.97 0.33
CA GLY A 312 14.74 19.98 1.38
C GLY A 312 13.32 20.01 1.99
N ILE A 313 13.15 20.77 3.06
CA ILE A 313 11.87 20.84 3.78
C ILE A 313 10.74 21.43 2.92
N LEU A 314 10.99 22.58 2.29
CA LEU A 314 10.00 23.26 1.46
C LEU A 314 9.65 22.43 0.21
N GLY A 315 10.66 21.85 -0.45
CA GLY A 315 10.44 21.00 -1.61
C GLY A 315 9.68 19.72 -1.27
N ALA A 316 10.02 19.05 -0.16
CA ALA A 316 9.30 17.87 0.30
C ALA A 316 7.82 18.16 0.57
N VAL A 317 7.52 19.26 1.28
CA VAL A 317 6.14 19.69 1.59
C VAL A 317 5.37 20.04 0.33
N PHE A 318 5.96 20.87 -0.54
CA PHE A 318 5.34 21.29 -1.80
C PHE A 318 4.98 20.09 -2.66
N TRP A 319 5.95 19.22 -2.94
CA TRP A 319 5.73 18.05 -3.80
C TRP A 319 4.78 17.03 -3.16
N ARG A 320 4.74 16.91 -1.83
CA ARG A 320 3.78 16.02 -1.16
C ARG A 320 2.34 16.46 -1.42
N ILE A 321 2.10 17.76 -1.34
CA ILE A 321 0.78 18.36 -1.62
C ILE A 321 0.50 18.28 -3.12
N ALA A 322 1.41 18.78 -3.96
CA ALA A 322 1.25 18.84 -5.40
C ALA A 322 0.96 17.46 -6.02
N CYS A 323 1.73 16.42 -5.67
CA CYS A 323 1.51 15.06 -6.17
C CYS A 323 0.15 14.48 -5.75
N ASN A 324 -0.35 14.80 -4.54
CA ASN A 324 -1.65 14.30 -4.08
C ASN A 324 -2.83 15.08 -4.70
N VAL A 325 -2.67 16.38 -4.96
CA VAL A 325 -3.64 17.19 -5.69
C VAL A 325 -3.68 16.75 -7.16
N PHE A 326 -2.52 16.59 -7.79
CA PHE A 326 -2.41 16.04 -9.14
C PHE A 326 -3.09 14.67 -9.23
N GLY A 327 -2.76 13.74 -8.31
CA GLY A 327 -3.41 12.44 -8.25
C GLY A 327 -4.93 12.51 -8.07
N ALA A 328 -5.45 13.50 -7.32
CA ALA A 328 -6.88 13.71 -7.16
C ALA A 328 -7.54 14.14 -8.47
N ILE A 329 -6.98 15.16 -9.13
CA ILE A 329 -7.48 15.67 -10.41
C ILE A 329 -7.42 14.57 -11.48
N PHE A 330 -6.27 13.91 -11.59
CA PHE A 330 -6.08 12.80 -12.50
C PHE A 330 -7.11 11.70 -12.26
N CYS A 331 -7.28 11.21 -11.03
CA CYS A 331 -8.23 10.14 -10.74
C CYS A 331 -9.68 10.55 -10.98
N PHE A 332 -10.05 11.81 -10.71
CA PHE A 332 -11.39 12.31 -11.00
C PHE A 332 -11.69 12.28 -12.50
N VAL A 333 -10.78 12.80 -13.33
CA VAL A 333 -10.93 12.80 -14.79
C VAL A 333 -10.90 11.37 -15.33
N TYR A 334 -9.94 10.57 -14.88
CA TYR A 334 -9.80 9.17 -15.26
C TYR A 334 -11.06 8.35 -14.94
N ASP A 335 -11.63 8.52 -13.75
CA ASP A 335 -12.86 7.85 -13.34
C ASP A 335 -14.03 8.16 -14.28
N LYS A 336 -14.21 9.44 -14.63
CA LYS A 336 -15.26 9.87 -15.58
C LYS A 336 -15.07 9.34 -16.99
N ILE A 337 -13.83 9.33 -17.48
CA ILE A 337 -13.52 8.74 -18.79
C ILE A 337 -13.81 7.24 -18.76
N TYR A 338 -13.36 6.54 -17.72
CA TYR A 338 -13.56 5.10 -17.57
C TYR A 338 -15.05 4.73 -17.50
N GLU A 339 -15.84 5.45 -16.69
CA GLU A 339 -17.30 5.27 -16.60
C GLU A 339 -17.98 5.49 -17.95
N LYS A 340 -17.61 6.54 -18.69
CA LYS A 340 -18.21 6.85 -20.00
C LYS A 340 -17.93 5.76 -21.03
N ILE A 341 -16.69 5.28 -21.11
CA ILE A 341 -16.31 4.18 -22.00
C ILE A 341 -17.09 2.91 -21.62
N TYR A 342 -17.13 2.60 -20.33
CA TYR A 342 -17.79 1.41 -19.83
C TYR A 342 -19.31 1.40 -20.07
N LEU A 343 -20.01 2.49 -19.70
CA LEU A 343 -21.46 2.60 -19.87
C LEU A 343 -21.86 2.53 -21.34
N LYS A 344 -21.06 3.11 -22.25
CA LYS A 344 -21.28 3.01 -23.69
C LYS A 344 -21.18 1.56 -24.18
N THR A 345 -20.14 0.84 -23.76
CA THR A 345 -19.96 -0.58 -24.12
C THR A 345 -21.05 -1.49 -23.53
N SER A 346 -21.57 -1.18 -22.33
CA SER A 346 -22.68 -1.94 -21.74
C SER A 346 -24.01 -1.72 -22.48
N ALA A 347 -24.29 -0.46 -22.87
CA ALA A 347 -25.50 -0.13 -23.64
C ALA A 347 -25.52 -0.78 -25.03
N GLU A 348 -24.38 -0.77 -25.74
CA GLU A 348 -24.22 -1.44 -27.05
C GLU A 348 -24.41 -2.96 -26.95
N LYS A 349 -23.99 -3.61 -25.86
CA LYS A 349 -24.23 -5.04 -25.62
C LYS A 349 -25.69 -5.38 -25.35
N THR A 350 -26.44 -4.52 -24.66
CA THR A 350 -27.88 -4.73 -24.45
C THR A 350 -28.69 -4.59 -25.74
N VAL A 351 -28.29 -3.69 -26.65
CA VAL A 351 -28.97 -3.53 -27.95
C VAL A 351 -28.70 -4.71 -28.87
N ASN A 352 -27.46 -5.21 -28.93
CA ASN A 352 -27.09 -6.36 -29.78
C ASN A 352 -27.59 -7.73 -29.26
N ASN A 353 -27.98 -7.83 -27.98
CA ASN A 353 -28.62 -9.04 -27.44
C ASN A 353 -30.16 -9.00 -27.52
N ALA A 354 -30.73 -7.85 -27.92
CA ALA A 354 -32.17 -7.63 -28.09
C ALA A 354 -32.60 -7.58 -29.57
N ALA A 355 -31.64 -7.59 -30.49
CA ALA A 355 -31.80 -7.80 -31.92
C ALA A 355 -31.40 -9.25 -32.27
#